data_AF-A0A2H0YK88-F1
#
_entry.id   AF-A0A2H0YK88-F1
#
_cell.length_a   1.000
_cell.length_b   1.000
_cell.length_c   1.000
_cell.angle_alpha   90.00
_cell.angle_beta   90.00
_cell.angle_gamma   90.00
#
_symmetry.space_group_name_H-M   'P 1'
#
loop_
_entity.id
_entity.type
_entity.pdbx_description
1 polymer ?
#
loop_
_entity_poly.entity_id
_entity_poly.type
_entity_poly.pdbx_seq_one_letter_code
_entity_poly.pdbx_strand_id
1 'polypeptide(L)'
;MNKHNIFIADSRSMSEVPDESVHLVITSPPYWQLKDYESVQQIGFHDTYEEYINNLNLVWKECHRVLHGGCRLCINIGDQFARSVYYGRYKVIPIRTEIIKFCEFIGFDYMGAIIWQKVTTCNTTGGATIMGSYPYPRNGIIKIDYEFILLFKKPGSPPPVDKAAKEQSKLSVEEWNEYFAGHWNFPGEKQDKHLAMFPEELPRRLIRMFSFVGETVLDPFLGSGTTSLAAKRLQRHSIGYEINESFLPVIRKKIGVEQADIFSQTVVEVVKPARETIDRRQEIQKMPYIFHDPVRFDKKIDPRKMTFGSKIEANGNGKGQYLHLKRVIAPNMMELNNDMIVRLIGIGTKAGKEPEAMKWLWDKLKGQSVYLKFDQAKYDENSRLLSYLYLKNNTFINLHLLRSNLVQLDETFPFRHHDKFKAILREEIRP
;
A
#
# COMPACT_ATOMS: atom_id res chain seq x y z
N MET A 1 -30.94 22.46 -2.37
CA MET A 1 -29.82 22.82 -1.48
C MET A 1 -29.01 21.57 -1.15
N ASN A 2 -27.75 21.51 -1.55
CA ASN A 2 -26.89 20.33 -1.41
C ASN A 2 -26.08 20.42 -0.12
N LYS A 3 -26.31 19.50 0.82
CA LYS A 3 -25.53 19.36 2.05
C LYS A 3 -24.34 18.41 1.84
N HIS A 4 -23.15 18.83 2.28
CA HIS A 4 -21.91 18.07 2.27
C HIS A 4 -21.27 18.09 3.65
N ASN A 5 -21.24 16.94 4.32
CA ASN A 5 -20.69 16.81 5.67
C ASN A 5 -19.29 16.20 5.62
N ILE A 6 -18.34 16.87 6.25
CA ILE A 6 -16.96 16.40 6.36
C ILE A 6 -16.68 16.15 7.84
N PHE A 7 -16.44 14.90 8.19
CA PHE A 7 -16.04 14.50 9.53
C PHE A 7 -14.52 14.35 9.58
N ILE A 8 -13.87 15.15 10.44
CA ILE A 8 -12.46 14.91 10.77
C ILE A 8 -12.39 13.88 11.88
N ALA A 9 -12.46 12.60 11.48
CA ALA A 9 -12.64 11.49 12.40
C ALA A 9 -12.27 10.13 11.76
N ASP A 10 -12.19 9.08 12.60
CA ASP A 10 -11.85 7.72 12.20
C ASP A 10 -13.08 6.96 11.65
N SER A 11 -13.06 6.56 10.38
CA SER A 11 -14.19 5.89 9.73
C SER A 11 -14.44 4.45 10.19
N ARG A 12 -13.60 3.87 11.06
CA ARG A 12 -13.91 2.61 11.76
C ARG A 12 -15.09 2.73 12.73
N SER A 13 -15.51 3.96 13.04
CA SER A 13 -16.72 4.28 13.79
C SER A 13 -17.38 5.49 13.15
N MET A 14 -18.59 5.32 12.60
CA MET A 14 -19.38 6.36 11.94
C MET A 14 -20.68 6.63 12.71
N SER A 15 -20.61 6.72 14.04
CA SER A 15 -21.75 6.94 14.94
C SER A 15 -22.55 8.22 14.64
N GLU A 16 -21.93 9.17 13.95
CA GLU A 16 -22.54 10.43 13.50
C GLU A 16 -23.48 10.23 12.29
N VAL A 17 -23.42 9.06 11.65
CA VAL A 17 -24.26 8.69 10.50
C VAL A 17 -25.28 7.65 10.95
N PRO A 18 -26.59 7.94 10.81
CA PRO A 18 -27.64 6.99 11.17
C PRO A 18 -27.56 5.69 10.36
N ASP A 19 -28.15 4.63 10.91
CA ASP A 19 -28.38 3.39 10.18
C ASP A 19 -29.25 3.67 8.95
N GLU A 20 -28.93 3.00 7.84
CA GLU A 20 -29.69 3.09 6.59
C GLU A 20 -30.06 4.54 6.22
N SER A 21 -29.05 5.39 6.00
CA SER A 21 -29.23 6.79 5.61
C SER A 21 -28.42 7.18 4.37
N VAL A 22 -27.62 6.26 3.84
CA VAL A 22 -26.73 6.47 2.68
C VAL A 22 -27.22 5.63 1.51
N HIS A 23 -27.13 6.18 0.29
CA HIS A 23 -27.64 5.53 -0.93
C HIS A 23 -26.52 4.92 -1.78
N LEU A 24 -25.28 5.41 -1.61
CA LEU A 24 -24.12 4.92 -2.34
C LEU A 24 -22.86 5.17 -1.52
N VAL A 25 -22.01 4.15 -1.36
CA VAL A 25 -20.65 4.33 -0.85
C VAL A 25 -19.67 4.22 -2.00
N ILE A 26 -18.78 5.19 -2.16
CA ILE A 26 -17.66 5.14 -3.12
C ILE A 26 -16.39 5.50 -2.39
N THR A 27 -15.36 4.65 -2.50
CA THR A 27 -14.10 4.92 -1.83
C THR A 27 -12.91 4.20 -2.45
N SER A 28 -11.71 4.54 -1.99
CA SER A 28 -10.47 3.81 -2.22
C SER A 28 -9.75 3.72 -0.87
N PRO A 29 -9.58 2.52 -0.28
CA PRO A 29 -8.91 2.40 1.00
C PRO A 29 -7.44 2.83 0.91
N PRO A 30 -6.84 3.27 2.02
CA PRO A 30 -5.44 3.65 2.05
C PRO A 30 -4.55 2.45 1.69
N TYR A 31 -3.60 2.65 0.79
CA TYR A 31 -2.73 1.56 0.34
C TYR A 31 -1.81 1.05 1.46
N TRP A 32 -1.80 -0.26 1.67
CA TRP A 32 -0.95 -0.92 2.68
C TRP A 32 0.53 -0.63 2.47
N GLN A 33 1.22 -0.08 3.47
CA GLN A 33 2.66 0.21 3.49
C GLN A 33 3.20 1.12 2.34
N LEU A 34 2.32 1.76 1.55
CA LEU A 34 2.74 2.55 0.39
C LEU A 34 2.84 4.05 0.67
N LYS A 35 1.97 4.59 1.55
CA LYS A 35 1.91 6.02 1.84
C LYS A 35 1.77 6.26 3.34
N ASP A 36 2.55 7.21 3.83
CA ASP A 36 2.38 7.80 5.15
C ASP A 36 1.51 9.05 5.00
N TYR A 37 0.32 9.02 5.57
CA TYR A 37 -0.62 10.13 5.64
C TYR A 37 -0.44 10.94 6.92
N GLU A 38 0.71 10.84 7.60
CA GLU A 38 1.11 11.65 8.76
C GLU A 38 0.14 11.57 9.94
N SER A 39 -0.67 10.51 10.01
CA SER A 39 -1.56 10.23 11.14
C SER A 39 -1.14 8.92 11.80
N VAL A 40 -0.89 8.96 13.10
CA VAL A 40 -0.56 7.77 13.91
C VAL A 40 -1.71 6.74 13.90
N GLN A 41 -2.92 7.20 13.61
CA GLN A 41 -4.12 6.38 13.60
C GLN A 41 -4.51 5.87 12.20
N GLN A 42 -3.76 6.21 11.15
CA GLN A 42 -4.04 5.77 9.78
C GLN A 42 -4.07 4.24 9.66
N ILE A 43 -4.87 3.74 8.72
CA ILE A 43 -4.90 2.32 8.36
C ILE A 43 -3.83 2.05 7.29
N GLY A 44 -3.07 0.97 7.46
CA GLY A 44 -2.19 0.41 6.43
C GLY A 44 -0.73 0.80 6.51
N PHE A 45 -0.37 2.00 6.97
CA PHE A 45 1.03 2.35 7.21
C PHE A 45 1.47 1.80 8.58
N HIS A 46 2.58 1.05 8.63
CA HIS A 46 3.06 0.29 9.80
C HIS A 46 2.20 -0.90 10.28
N ASP A 47 1.04 -1.14 9.70
CA ASP A 47 0.23 -2.33 9.99
C ASP A 47 0.86 -3.59 9.37
N THR A 48 0.74 -4.73 10.05
CA THR A 48 0.85 -6.03 9.38
C THR A 48 -0.29 -6.20 8.37
N TYR A 49 -0.16 -7.13 7.42
CA TYR A 49 -1.23 -7.38 6.46
C TYR A 49 -2.53 -7.80 7.17
N GLU A 50 -2.40 -8.58 8.25
CA GLU A 50 -3.50 -8.99 9.10
C GLU A 50 -4.21 -7.81 9.78
N GLU A 51 -3.45 -6.93 10.44
CA GLU A 51 -3.99 -5.72 11.08
C GLU A 51 -4.65 -4.80 10.04
N TYR A 52 -4.05 -4.64 8.87
CA TYR A 52 -4.58 -3.82 7.79
C TYR A 52 -5.95 -4.31 7.33
N ILE A 53 -6.09 -5.60 6.99
CA ILE A 53 -7.36 -6.17 6.53
C ILE A 53 -8.43 -6.07 7.63
N ASN A 54 -8.11 -6.43 8.87
CA ASN A 54 -9.08 -6.38 9.96
C ASN A 54 -9.52 -4.95 10.31
N ASN A 55 -8.63 -3.95 10.18
CA ASN A 55 -9.01 -2.54 10.32
C ASN A 55 -9.95 -2.08 9.20
N LEU A 56 -9.73 -2.50 7.94
CA LEU A 56 -10.65 -2.21 6.84
C LEU A 56 -12.01 -2.85 7.07
N ASN A 57 -12.04 -4.06 7.61
CA ASN A 57 -13.28 -4.78 7.88
C ASN A 57 -14.19 -4.02 8.87
N LEU A 58 -13.64 -3.31 9.85
CA LEU A 58 -14.42 -2.42 10.72
C LEU A 58 -15.13 -1.31 9.93
N VAL A 59 -14.45 -0.73 8.94
CA VAL A 59 -15.04 0.28 8.05
C VAL A 59 -16.12 -0.32 7.16
N TRP A 60 -15.90 -1.51 6.60
CA TRP A 60 -16.91 -2.20 5.78
C TRP A 60 -18.17 -2.56 6.57
N LYS A 61 -18.03 -2.92 7.84
CA LYS A 61 -19.15 -3.13 8.76
C LYS A 61 -19.99 -1.86 8.95
N GLU A 62 -19.33 -0.71 9.15
CA GLU A 62 -20.02 0.58 9.24
C GLU A 62 -20.68 0.97 7.91
N CYS A 63 -20.00 0.75 6.78
CA CYS A 63 -20.60 0.95 5.45
C CYS A 63 -21.87 0.11 5.26
N HIS A 64 -21.89 -1.15 5.73
CA HIS A 64 -23.09 -1.99 5.67
C HIS A 64 -24.23 -1.46 6.54
N ARG A 65 -23.91 -0.96 7.75
CA ARG A 65 -24.89 -0.40 8.69
C ARG A 65 -25.57 0.85 8.11
N VAL A 66 -24.79 1.80 7.60
CA VAL A 66 -25.29 3.11 7.15
C VAL A 66 -25.93 3.08 5.76
N LEU A 67 -25.62 2.08 4.92
CA LEU A 67 -26.17 1.96 3.57
C LEU A 67 -27.62 1.42 3.61
N HIS A 68 -28.52 2.01 2.84
CA HIS A 68 -29.86 1.46 2.65
C HIS A 68 -29.84 0.05 2.01
N GLY A 69 -30.85 -0.75 2.30
CA GLY A 69 -31.11 -1.97 1.51
C GLY A 69 -31.28 -1.64 0.02
N GLY A 70 -30.87 -2.54 -0.87
CA GLY A 70 -30.94 -2.35 -2.32
C GLY A 70 -29.88 -1.43 -2.94
N CYS A 71 -29.14 -0.69 -2.11
CA CYS A 71 -28.10 0.25 -2.52
C CYS A 71 -26.71 -0.42 -2.62
N ARG A 72 -25.70 0.34 -3.08
CA ARG A 72 -24.38 -0.21 -3.45
C ARG A 72 -23.20 0.38 -2.68
N LEU A 73 -22.19 -0.46 -2.49
CA LEU A 73 -20.84 -0.12 -2.03
C LEU A 73 -19.86 -0.38 -3.18
N CYS A 74 -19.10 0.65 -3.55
CA CYS A 74 -18.12 0.61 -4.62
C CYS A 74 -16.73 0.91 -4.07
N ILE A 75 -15.78 -0.02 -4.26
CA ILE A 75 -14.42 0.08 -3.70
C ILE A 75 -13.40 0.01 -4.82
N ASN A 76 -12.67 1.10 -5.06
CA ASN A 76 -11.51 1.08 -5.93
C ASN A 76 -10.29 0.55 -5.17
N ILE A 77 -9.71 -0.56 -5.62
CA ILE A 77 -8.54 -1.18 -4.99
C ILE A 77 -7.64 -1.86 -6.03
N GLY A 78 -6.34 -1.64 -5.91
CA GLY A 78 -5.32 -2.38 -6.64
C GLY A 78 -4.73 -3.50 -5.79
N ASP A 79 -4.52 -4.68 -6.40
CA ASP A 79 -3.69 -5.70 -5.77
C ASP A 79 -2.24 -5.21 -5.72
N GLN A 80 -1.58 -5.45 -4.59
CA GLN A 80 -0.27 -4.83 -4.32
C GLN A 80 0.87 -5.81 -4.58
N PHE A 81 1.89 -5.34 -5.30
CA PHE A 81 3.11 -6.11 -5.45
C PHE A 81 3.97 -6.00 -4.19
N ALA A 82 4.01 -7.06 -3.38
CA ALA A 82 4.89 -7.13 -2.23
C ALA A 82 6.30 -7.50 -2.65
N ARG A 83 7.25 -6.63 -2.25
CA ARG A 83 8.67 -6.85 -2.47
C ARG A 83 9.18 -8.01 -1.63
N SER A 84 10.22 -8.69 -2.12
CA SER A 84 10.82 -9.85 -1.43
C SER A 84 11.39 -9.58 -0.04
N VAL A 85 11.55 -8.30 0.32
CA VAL A 85 11.96 -7.85 1.67
C VAL A 85 10.89 -8.12 2.73
N TYR A 86 9.61 -8.18 2.35
CA TYR A 86 8.49 -8.40 3.27
C TYR A 86 8.13 -9.88 3.45
N TYR A 87 8.15 -10.66 2.36
CA TYR A 87 7.70 -12.06 2.35
C TYR A 87 8.80 -13.06 1.99
N GLY A 88 10.07 -12.62 1.95
CA GLY A 88 11.21 -13.43 1.46
C GLY A 88 11.20 -13.64 -0.07
N ARG A 89 10.04 -13.51 -0.72
CA ARG A 89 9.78 -13.69 -2.14
C ARG A 89 8.90 -12.57 -2.70
N TYR A 90 8.99 -12.33 -4.01
CA TYR A 90 8.04 -11.47 -4.70
C TYR A 90 6.69 -12.15 -4.78
N LYS A 91 5.61 -11.42 -4.43
CA LYS A 91 4.25 -11.94 -4.45
C LYS A 91 3.28 -10.77 -4.67
N VAL A 92 2.21 -11.02 -5.42
CA VAL A 92 1.05 -10.12 -5.45
C VAL A 92 0.16 -10.44 -4.24
N ILE A 93 -0.15 -9.43 -3.45
CA ILE A 93 -1.05 -9.52 -2.31
C ILE A 93 -2.46 -9.23 -2.82
N PRO A 94 -3.36 -10.23 -2.81
CA PRO A 94 -4.69 -10.11 -3.38
C PRO A 94 -5.65 -9.43 -2.38
N ILE A 95 -5.41 -8.13 -2.09
CA ILE A 95 -6.19 -7.35 -1.11
C ILE A 95 -7.68 -7.42 -1.44
N ARG A 96 -8.02 -7.34 -2.74
CA ARG A 96 -9.41 -7.39 -3.20
C ARG A 96 -10.14 -8.66 -2.75
N THR A 97 -9.44 -9.80 -2.68
CA THR A 97 -10.05 -11.09 -2.35
C THR A 97 -10.50 -11.12 -0.90
N GLU A 98 -9.71 -10.54 0.00
CA GLU A 98 -10.06 -10.50 1.43
C GLU A 98 -11.19 -9.50 1.68
N ILE A 99 -11.23 -8.37 0.95
CA ILE A 99 -12.38 -7.46 0.97
C ILE A 99 -13.66 -8.16 0.48
N ILE A 100 -13.61 -8.88 -0.66
CA ILE A 100 -14.77 -9.62 -1.19
C ILE A 100 -15.30 -10.62 -0.17
N LYS A 101 -14.42 -11.47 0.40
CA LYS A 101 -14.81 -12.47 1.39
C LYS A 101 -15.50 -11.84 2.60
N PHE A 102 -14.93 -10.76 3.14
CA PHE A 102 -15.50 -10.13 4.32
C PHE A 102 -16.83 -9.45 4.02
N CYS A 103 -16.94 -8.71 2.91
CA CYS A 103 -18.18 -8.05 2.51
C CYS A 103 -19.32 -9.07 2.29
N GLU A 104 -19.05 -10.18 1.60
CA GLU A 104 -19.97 -11.31 1.45
C GLU A 104 -20.40 -11.86 2.81
N PHE A 105 -19.44 -12.08 3.71
CA PHE A 105 -19.70 -12.61 5.04
C PHE A 105 -20.65 -11.71 5.86
N ILE A 106 -20.49 -10.38 5.81
CA ILE A 106 -21.34 -9.44 6.57
C ILE A 106 -22.70 -9.16 5.90
N GLY A 107 -22.98 -9.78 4.75
CA GLY A 107 -24.29 -9.73 4.10
C GLY A 107 -24.39 -8.86 2.85
N PHE A 108 -23.29 -8.44 2.23
CA PHE A 108 -23.33 -7.87 0.89
C PHE A 108 -23.33 -8.96 -0.19
N ASP A 109 -24.05 -8.74 -1.29
CA ASP A 109 -23.90 -9.51 -2.52
C ASP A 109 -22.78 -8.91 -3.39
N TYR A 110 -21.76 -9.69 -3.75
CA TYR A 110 -20.76 -9.28 -4.73
C TYR A 110 -21.35 -9.33 -6.14
N MET A 111 -21.38 -8.16 -6.80
CA MET A 111 -21.97 -7.96 -8.12
C MET A 111 -20.94 -8.01 -9.26
N GLY A 112 -19.70 -8.40 -8.96
CA GLY A 112 -18.57 -8.34 -9.88
C GLY A 112 -17.70 -7.10 -9.68
N ALA A 113 -16.78 -6.88 -10.62
CA ALA A 113 -15.86 -5.76 -10.59
C ALA A 113 -15.69 -5.16 -11.99
N ILE A 114 -15.48 -3.83 -12.03
CA ILE A 114 -15.00 -3.14 -13.23
C ILE A 114 -13.47 -3.12 -13.17
N ILE A 115 -12.82 -3.47 -14.27
CA ILE A 115 -11.36 -3.36 -14.41
C ILE A 115 -11.06 -1.96 -14.93
N TRP A 116 -10.49 -1.11 -14.09
CA TRP A 116 -10.04 0.22 -14.49
C TRP A 116 -8.57 0.16 -14.93
N GLN A 117 -8.34 0.21 -16.24
CA GLN A 117 -6.99 0.28 -16.79
C GLN A 117 -6.54 1.75 -16.86
N LYS A 118 -5.42 2.04 -16.20
CA LYS A 118 -4.84 3.38 -16.18
C LYS A 118 -4.02 3.57 -17.44
N VAL A 119 -4.39 4.55 -18.27
CA VAL A 119 -3.57 4.93 -19.44
C VAL A 119 -2.22 5.46 -18.94
N THR A 120 -1.17 4.64 -19.02
CA THR A 120 0.11 4.89 -18.32
C THR A 120 0.97 5.95 -19.00
N THR A 121 0.82 7.20 -18.56
CA THR A 121 1.94 8.17 -18.49
C THR A 121 2.47 8.33 -17.06
N CYS A 122 1.83 7.67 -16.08
CA CYS A 122 2.16 7.77 -14.66
C CYS A 122 2.74 6.47 -14.11
N ASN A 123 3.73 6.60 -13.21
CA ASN A 123 4.32 5.48 -12.48
C ASN A 123 3.24 4.77 -11.66
N THR A 124 2.90 3.53 -12.03
CA THR A 124 1.96 2.72 -11.25
C THR A 124 2.58 2.34 -9.92
N THR A 125 1.78 2.38 -8.86
CA THR A 125 2.13 1.90 -7.50
C THR A 125 2.50 0.41 -7.46
N GLY A 126 2.31 -0.32 -8.56
CA GLY A 126 2.58 -1.75 -8.73
C GLY A 126 3.77 -2.12 -9.63
N GLY A 127 4.58 -1.17 -10.11
CA GLY A 127 5.76 -1.47 -10.91
C GLY A 127 5.60 -1.08 -12.38
N ALA A 128 6.13 0.09 -12.71
CA ALA A 128 6.12 0.62 -14.08
C ALA A 128 7.10 -0.09 -15.03
N THR A 129 8.05 -0.87 -14.49
CA THR A 129 9.09 -1.57 -15.26
C THR A 129 8.81 -3.07 -15.24
N ILE A 130 8.87 -3.72 -16.40
CA ILE A 130 8.82 -5.19 -16.50
C ILE A 130 9.99 -5.73 -15.69
N MET A 131 9.69 -6.41 -14.58
CA MET A 131 10.70 -7.01 -13.72
C MET A 131 11.00 -8.42 -14.23
N GLY A 132 12.28 -8.77 -14.35
CA GLY A 132 12.71 -10.07 -14.85
C GLY A 132 14.04 -9.99 -15.59
N SER A 133 14.55 -11.14 -15.99
CA SER A 133 15.82 -11.24 -16.72
C SER A 133 15.61 -10.95 -18.21
N TYR A 134 15.42 -9.71 -18.63
CA TYR A 134 15.32 -9.40 -20.07
C TYR A 134 16.61 -9.81 -20.84
N PRO A 135 16.53 -10.44 -22.03
CA PRO A 135 15.34 -10.89 -22.77
C PRO A 135 14.85 -12.31 -22.44
N TYR A 136 15.40 -12.97 -21.42
CA TYR A 136 15.10 -14.34 -21.01
C TYR A 136 13.76 -14.44 -20.23
N PRO A 137 12.74 -15.14 -20.78
CA PRO A 137 11.35 -14.94 -20.37
C PRO A 137 10.94 -15.62 -19.04
N ARG A 138 11.69 -16.60 -18.53
CA ARG A 138 11.23 -17.49 -17.44
C ARG A 138 10.84 -16.75 -16.15
N ASN A 139 11.49 -15.63 -15.85
CA ASN A 139 11.30 -14.88 -14.60
C ASN A 139 10.61 -13.52 -14.82
N GLY A 140 9.98 -13.32 -15.98
CA GLY A 140 9.22 -12.10 -16.27
C GLY A 140 8.00 -11.97 -15.37
N ILE A 141 7.82 -10.81 -14.76
CA ILE A 141 6.66 -10.45 -13.96
C ILE A 141 5.77 -9.53 -14.81
N ILE A 142 4.47 -9.84 -14.84
CA ILE A 142 3.46 -9.09 -15.58
C ILE A 142 3.34 -7.69 -14.97
N LYS A 143 3.31 -6.67 -15.83
CA LYS A 143 3.00 -5.29 -15.44
C LYS A 143 1.53 -5.21 -15.02
N ILE A 144 1.27 -4.75 -13.80
CA ILE A 144 -0.09 -4.47 -13.32
C ILE A 144 -0.36 -2.98 -13.56
N ASP A 145 -1.15 -2.69 -14.59
CA ASP A 145 -1.53 -1.33 -15.03
C ASP A 145 -3.03 -1.04 -14.83
N TYR A 146 -3.71 -1.87 -14.04
CA TYR A 146 -5.13 -1.76 -13.73
C TYR A 146 -5.40 -1.83 -12.23
N GLU A 147 -6.55 -1.31 -11.83
CA GLU A 147 -7.16 -1.47 -10.51
C GLU A 147 -8.57 -2.05 -10.67
N PHE A 148 -9.13 -2.57 -9.57
CA PHE A 148 -10.48 -3.12 -9.53
C PHE A 148 -11.41 -2.14 -8.85
N ILE A 149 -12.56 -1.88 -9.46
CA ILE A 149 -13.69 -1.24 -8.79
C ILE A 149 -14.66 -2.36 -8.41
N LEU A 150 -14.58 -2.82 -7.17
CA LEU A 150 -15.45 -3.85 -6.63
C LEU A 150 -16.85 -3.30 -6.45
N LEU A 151 -17.86 -4.04 -6.87
CA LEU A 151 -19.27 -3.67 -6.74
C LEU A 151 -19.97 -4.62 -5.78
N PHE A 152 -20.53 -4.07 -4.71
CA PHE A 152 -21.33 -4.80 -3.73
C PHE A 152 -22.73 -4.20 -3.67
N LYS A 153 -23.74 -5.04 -3.46
CA LYS A 153 -25.13 -4.62 -3.23
C LYS A 153 -25.56 -5.09 -1.84
N LYS A 154 -26.15 -4.22 -1.03
CA LYS A 154 -26.82 -4.65 0.21
C LYS A 154 -28.19 -5.22 -0.17
N PRO A 155 -28.55 -6.46 0.20
CA PRO A 155 -29.88 -7.00 -0.02
C PRO A 155 -30.97 -6.12 0.61
N GLY A 156 -32.20 -6.20 0.10
CA GLY A 156 -33.33 -5.40 0.55
C GLY A 156 -33.86 -4.43 -0.51
N SER A 157 -34.76 -3.54 -0.08
CA SER A 157 -35.47 -2.59 -0.93
C SER A 157 -34.87 -1.19 -0.80
N PRO A 158 -34.54 -0.51 -1.91
CA PRO A 158 -34.07 0.87 -1.86
C PRO A 158 -35.21 1.82 -1.47
N PRO A 159 -34.89 3.00 -0.93
CA PRO A 159 -35.87 4.05 -0.70
C PRO A 159 -36.60 4.44 -2.00
N PRO A 160 -37.86 4.91 -1.90
CA PRO A 160 -38.57 5.41 -3.07
C PRO A 160 -37.89 6.68 -3.60
N VAL A 161 -37.83 6.79 -4.92
CA VAL A 161 -37.21 7.92 -5.61
C VAL A 161 -38.28 8.80 -6.22
N ASP A 162 -38.19 10.12 -6.01
CA ASP A 162 -39.08 11.09 -6.63
C ASP A 162 -38.97 11.05 -8.18
N LYS A 163 -40.10 11.25 -8.88
CA LYS A 163 -40.15 11.18 -10.34
C LYS A 163 -39.26 12.23 -11.00
N ALA A 164 -39.20 13.45 -10.45
CA ALA A 164 -38.36 14.50 -11.02
C ALA A 164 -36.88 14.19 -10.80
N ALA A 165 -36.50 13.70 -9.61
CA ALA A 165 -35.13 13.25 -9.34
C ALA A 165 -34.71 12.08 -10.25
N LYS A 166 -35.63 11.15 -10.53
CA LYS A 166 -35.42 10.03 -11.46
C LYS A 166 -35.19 10.53 -12.88
N GLU A 167 -36.02 11.45 -13.37
CA GLU A 167 -35.86 12.00 -14.73
C GLU A 167 -34.56 12.82 -14.86
N GLN A 168 -34.19 13.60 -13.84
CA GLN A 168 -32.93 14.36 -13.82
C GLN A 168 -31.67 13.47 -13.76
N SER A 169 -31.82 12.20 -13.36
CA SER A 169 -30.73 11.24 -13.28
C SER A 169 -30.62 10.33 -14.49
N LYS A 170 -31.42 10.57 -15.53
CA LYS A 170 -31.42 9.77 -16.74
C LYS A 170 -30.03 9.76 -17.39
N LEU A 171 -29.60 8.59 -17.83
CA LEU A 171 -28.40 8.40 -18.63
C LEU A 171 -28.78 8.43 -20.12
N SER A 172 -27.91 8.98 -20.95
CA SER A 172 -28.02 8.73 -22.39
C SER A 172 -27.70 7.26 -22.70
N VAL A 173 -28.06 6.80 -23.89
CA VAL A 173 -27.74 5.43 -24.34
C VAL A 173 -26.22 5.21 -24.41
N GLU A 174 -25.50 6.23 -24.84
CA GLU A 174 -24.03 6.25 -24.92
C GLU A 174 -23.42 6.12 -23.53
N GLU A 175 -23.87 6.93 -22.57
CA GLU A 175 -23.41 6.86 -21.18
C GLU A 175 -23.74 5.51 -20.54
N TRP A 176 -24.93 4.96 -20.81
CA TRP A 176 -25.30 3.65 -20.32
C TRP A 176 -24.34 2.56 -20.83
N ASN A 177 -24.09 2.53 -22.14
CA ASN A 177 -23.19 1.55 -22.73
C ASN A 177 -21.73 1.74 -22.28
N GLU A 178 -21.30 2.98 -22.09
CA GLU A 178 -19.95 3.29 -21.62
C GLU A 178 -19.75 2.91 -20.14
N TYR A 179 -20.71 3.26 -19.26
CA TYR A 179 -20.54 3.11 -17.82
C TYR A 179 -20.79 1.68 -17.37
N PHE A 180 -21.74 0.97 -17.98
CA PHE A 180 -22.04 -0.44 -17.65
C PHE A 180 -21.12 -1.45 -18.37
N ALA A 181 -19.98 -1.00 -18.90
CA ALA A 181 -18.93 -1.87 -19.41
C ALA A 181 -18.01 -2.39 -18.29
N GLY A 182 -17.56 -3.65 -18.41
CA GLY A 182 -16.66 -4.28 -17.43
C GLY A 182 -15.22 -3.76 -17.45
N HIS A 183 -14.85 -2.92 -18.42
CA HIS A 183 -13.51 -2.34 -18.56
C HIS A 183 -13.61 -0.84 -18.76
N TRP A 184 -12.95 -0.06 -17.90
CA TRP A 184 -12.88 1.39 -18.00
C TRP A 184 -11.46 1.83 -18.33
N ASN A 185 -11.34 2.74 -19.30
CA ASN A 185 -10.05 3.22 -19.80
C ASN A 185 -10.00 4.75 -19.73
N PHE A 186 -9.43 5.27 -18.65
CA PHE A 186 -9.15 6.70 -18.51
C PHE A 186 -7.89 6.91 -17.65
N PRO A 187 -7.14 8.01 -17.86
CA PRO A 187 -5.92 8.26 -17.12
C PRO A 187 -6.20 8.44 -15.62
N GLY A 188 -5.23 8.05 -14.79
CA GLY A 188 -5.23 8.45 -13.38
C GLY A 188 -4.87 9.93 -13.22
N GLU A 189 -5.13 10.49 -12.04
CA GLU A 189 -4.69 11.85 -11.71
C GLU A 189 -3.19 11.91 -11.47
N LYS A 190 -2.58 13.04 -11.87
CA LYS A 190 -1.22 13.35 -11.44
C LYS A 190 -1.23 13.56 -9.93
N GLN A 191 -0.47 12.72 -9.23
CA GLN A 191 -0.32 12.84 -7.79
C GLN A 191 0.58 14.04 -7.48
N ASP A 192 -0.04 15.19 -7.24
CA ASP A 192 0.68 16.36 -6.73
C ASP A 192 0.78 16.23 -5.21
N LYS A 193 2.00 16.41 -4.69
CA LYS A 193 2.33 16.62 -3.27
C LYS A 193 1.38 15.86 -2.31
N HIS A 194 1.67 14.57 -2.07
CA HIS A 194 1.12 13.77 -0.95
C HIS A 194 -0.25 13.09 -1.19
N LEU A 195 -0.98 13.40 -2.27
CA LEU A 195 -2.35 12.93 -2.46
C LEU A 195 -2.45 11.65 -3.32
N ALA A 196 -2.91 10.54 -2.75
CA ALA A 196 -3.39 9.40 -3.52
C ALA A 196 -4.84 9.70 -3.92
N MET A 197 -5.08 9.96 -5.19
CA MET A 197 -6.40 10.31 -5.70
C MET A 197 -6.72 9.44 -6.92
N PHE A 198 -7.92 8.89 -6.95
CA PHE A 198 -8.56 8.56 -8.22
C PHE A 198 -9.06 9.85 -8.89
N PRO A 199 -9.14 9.87 -10.23
CA PRO A 199 -9.72 10.98 -10.98
C PRO A 199 -11.20 11.13 -10.67
N GLU A 200 -11.71 12.35 -10.79
CA GLU A 200 -13.14 12.66 -10.58
C GLU A 200 -14.06 11.85 -11.48
N GLU A 201 -13.55 11.43 -12.65
CA GLU A 201 -14.27 10.58 -13.59
C GLU A 201 -14.78 9.28 -12.95
N LEU A 202 -13.99 8.67 -12.06
CA LEU A 202 -14.35 7.41 -11.40
C LEU A 202 -15.61 7.57 -10.51
N PRO A 203 -15.63 8.44 -9.48
CA PRO A 203 -16.84 8.64 -8.68
C PRO A 203 -17.96 9.26 -9.51
N ARG A 204 -17.68 10.11 -10.52
CA ARG A 204 -18.71 10.67 -11.40
C ARG A 204 -19.53 9.59 -12.09
N ARG A 205 -18.87 8.59 -12.71
CA ARG A 205 -19.55 7.45 -13.33
C ARG A 205 -20.37 6.66 -12.32
N LEU A 206 -19.77 6.28 -11.20
CA LEU A 206 -20.44 5.48 -10.17
C LEU A 206 -21.67 6.20 -9.57
N ILE A 207 -21.57 7.50 -9.29
CA ILE A 207 -22.69 8.32 -8.81
C ILE A 207 -23.82 8.34 -9.84
N ARG A 208 -23.50 8.51 -11.12
CA ARG A 208 -24.50 8.50 -12.20
C ARG A 208 -25.14 7.13 -12.41
N MET A 209 -24.40 6.03 -12.20
CA MET A 209 -24.92 4.67 -12.35
C MET A 209 -25.82 4.24 -11.18
N PHE A 210 -25.48 4.65 -9.96
CA PHE A 210 -25.96 3.99 -8.73
C PHE A 210 -26.58 4.93 -7.70
N SER A 211 -26.91 6.17 -8.08
CA SER A 211 -27.68 7.08 -7.24
C SER A 211 -28.55 8.02 -8.07
N PHE A 212 -29.53 8.65 -7.43
CA PHE A 212 -30.39 9.69 -8.00
C PHE A 212 -30.05 11.08 -7.44
N VAL A 213 -30.47 12.15 -8.15
CA VAL A 213 -30.32 13.54 -7.69
C VAL A 213 -30.93 13.68 -6.30
N GLY A 214 -30.24 14.36 -5.39
CA GLY A 214 -30.67 14.54 -4.00
C GLY A 214 -30.35 13.38 -3.06
N GLU A 215 -29.84 12.26 -3.56
CA GLU A 215 -29.40 11.15 -2.69
C GLU A 215 -28.02 11.40 -2.06
N THR A 216 -27.68 10.61 -1.04
CA THR A 216 -26.46 10.78 -0.23
C THR A 216 -25.37 9.78 -0.60
N VAL A 217 -24.18 10.30 -0.92
CA VAL A 217 -22.97 9.54 -1.25
C VAL A 217 -21.97 9.59 -0.09
N LEU A 218 -21.48 8.44 0.38
CA LEU A 218 -20.50 8.33 1.45
C LEU A 218 -19.10 7.98 0.88
N ASP A 219 -18.07 8.63 1.43
CA ASP A 219 -16.67 8.23 1.27
C ASP A 219 -15.98 8.11 2.65
N PRO A 220 -15.75 6.88 3.17
CA PRO A 220 -15.07 6.68 4.45
C PRO A 220 -13.56 6.99 4.43
N PHE A 221 -12.97 7.25 3.25
CA PHE A 221 -11.55 7.60 3.08
C PHE A 221 -11.44 8.81 2.15
N LEU A 222 -12.01 9.93 2.58
CA LEU A 222 -12.30 11.10 1.74
C LEU A 222 -11.06 11.68 1.05
N GLY A 223 -9.89 11.65 1.69
CA GLY A 223 -8.66 12.23 1.16
C GLY A 223 -8.86 13.71 0.80
N SER A 224 -8.52 14.10 -0.43
CA SER A 224 -8.73 15.48 -0.90
C SER A 224 -10.18 15.86 -1.21
N GLY A 225 -11.15 14.95 -1.03
CA GLY A 225 -12.57 15.24 -1.25
C GLY A 225 -13.04 15.07 -2.70
N THR A 226 -12.37 14.24 -3.51
CA THR A 226 -12.77 14.02 -4.91
C THR A 226 -14.20 13.46 -5.05
N THR A 227 -14.58 12.49 -4.21
CA THR A 227 -15.94 11.93 -4.21
C THR A 227 -17.00 12.98 -3.85
N SER A 228 -16.72 13.82 -2.84
CA SER A 228 -17.63 14.91 -2.46
C SER A 228 -17.77 15.99 -3.54
N LEU A 229 -16.68 16.29 -4.27
CA LEU A 229 -16.74 17.20 -5.42
C LEU A 229 -17.64 16.63 -6.53
N ALA A 230 -17.45 15.35 -6.89
CA ALA A 230 -18.27 14.69 -7.91
C ALA A 230 -19.75 14.65 -7.50
N ALA A 231 -20.04 14.34 -6.23
CA ALA A 231 -21.39 14.38 -5.68
C ALA A 231 -22.01 15.78 -5.77
N LYS A 232 -21.28 16.83 -5.37
CA LYS A 232 -21.73 18.22 -5.50
C LYS A 232 -22.11 18.57 -6.93
N ARG A 233 -21.23 18.29 -7.89
CA ARG A 233 -21.44 18.61 -9.32
C ARG A 233 -22.62 17.85 -9.92
N LEU A 234 -22.88 16.64 -9.44
CA LEU A 234 -24.02 15.82 -9.84
C LEU A 234 -25.26 16.04 -8.95
N GLN A 235 -25.29 17.08 -8.12
CA GLN A 235 -26.44 17.42 -7.28
C GLN A 235 -26.85 16.31 -6.29
N ARG A 236 -25.88 15.57 -5.76
CA ARG A 236 -26.03 14.65 -4.62
C ARG A 236 -25.53 15.30 -3.34
N HIS A 237 -26.02 14.84 -2.21
CA HIS A 237 -25.40 15.09 -0.90
C HIS A 237 -24.13 14.25 -0.75
N SER A 238 -23.23 14.67 0.13
CA SER A 238 -22.12 13.81 0.50
C SER A 238 -21.81 13.79 1.99
N ILE A 239 -21.28 12.66 2.43
CA ILE A 239 -20.67 12.46 3.73
C ILE A 239 -19.26 11.95 3.49
N GLY A 240 -18.26 12.55 4.13
CA GLY A 240 -16.88 12.13 3.99
C GLY A 240 -16.16 12.07 5.33
N TYR A 241 -15.40 11.00 5.56
CA TYR A 241 -14.52 10.88 6.72
C TYR A 241 -13.06 11.04 6.29
N GLU A 242 -12.34 11.90 6.99
CA GLU A 242 -10.90 12.09 6.83
C GLU A 242 -10.24 12.14 8.21
N ILE A 243 -9.22 11.33 8.45
CA ILE A 243 -8.58 11.26 9.77
C ILE A 243 -7.49 12.33 9.94
N ASN A 244 -6.87 12.76 8.85
CA ASN A 244 -5.84 13.79 8.88
C ASN A 244 -6.43 15.19 8.64
N GLU A 245 -6.47 15.99 9.69
CA GLU A 245 -6.96 17.37 9.64
C GLU A 245 -6.21 18.24 8.61
N SER A 246 -4.95 17.94 8.29
CA SER A 246 -4.16 18.72 7.32
C SER A 246 -4.76 18.72 5.90
N PHE A 247 -5.66 17.79 5.59
CA PHE A 247 -6.38 17.73 4.33
C PHE A 247 -7.55 18.71 4.26
N LEU A 248 -8.02 19.23 5.39
CA LEU A 248 -9.20 20.10 5.46
C LEU A 248 -9.11 21.34 4.55
N PRO A 249 -7.98 22.08 4.48
CA PRO A 249 -7.85 23.19 3.53
C PRO A 249 -7.99 22.75 2.07
N VAL A 250 -7.42 21.60 1.71
CA VAL A 250 -7.52 21.03 0.36
C VAL A 250 -8.95 20.64 0.03
N ILE A 251 -9.65 19.99 0.97
CA ILE A 251 -11.05 19.58 0.82
C ILE A 251 -11.94 20.82 0.64
N ARG A 252 -11.79 21.84 1.50
CA ARG A 252 -12.56 23.09 1.43
C ARG A 252 -12.38 23.81 0.10
N LYS A 253 -11.13 23.94 -0.35
CA LYS A 253 -10.82 24.53 -1.65
C LYS A 253 -11.44 23.73 -2.79
N LYS A 254 -11.34 22.39 -2.75
CA LYS A 254 -11.85 21.52 -3.81
C LYS A 254 -13.38 21.54 -3.92
N ILE A 255 -14.08 21.50 -2.79
CA ILE A 255 -15.56 21.54 -2.76
C ILE A 255 -16.06 22.97 -3.03
N GLY A 256 -15.18 23.98 -3.00
CA GLY A 256 -15.51 25.37 -3.36
C GLY A 256 -16.17 26.13 -2.22
N VAL A 257 -15.69 25.94 -0.99
CA VAL A 257 -16.15 26.70 0.20
C VAL A 257 -15.68 28.16 0.15
N GLU A 258 -14.57 28.44 -0.53
CA GLU A 258 -13.95 29.79 -0.58
C GLU A 258 -14.53 30.70 -1.66
N GLN A 259 -15.28 30.16 -2.62
CA GLN A 259 -16.03 30.95 -3.61
C GLN A 259 -17.49 30.94 -3.20
N ALA A 260 -17.87 31.93 -2.38
CA ALA A 260 -19.26 32.22 -2.08
C ALA A 260 -19.96 32.70 -3.36
N ASP A 261 -20.40 31.76 -4.19
CA ASP A 261 -21.39 32.07 -5.20
C ASP A 261 -22.66 32.46 -4.44
N ILE A 262 -23.06 33.73 -4.57
CA ILE A 262 -24.26 34.32 -3.94
C ILE A 262 -25.54 33.52 -4.32
N PHE A 263 -25.45 32.68 -5.36
CA PHE A 263 -26.51 31.79 -5.84
C PHE A 263 -26.28 30.30 -5.52
N SER A 264 -25.16 29.92 -4.89
CA SER A 264 -24.88 28.51 -4.62
C SER A 264 -25.67 28.01 -3.40
N GLN A 265 -26.67 27.18 -3.64
CA GLN A 265 -27.42 26.48 -2.58
C GLN A 265 -26.60 25.31 -1.98
N THR A 266 -25.30 25.50 -1.70
CA THR A 266 -24.41 24.44 -1.18
C THR A 266 -24.04 24.73 0.27
N VAL A 267 -24.27 23.78 1.17
CA VAL A 267 -23.80 23.85 2.56
C VAL A 267 -22.75 22.81 2.80
N VAL A 268 -21.58 23.26 3.24
CA VAL A 268 -20.48 22.40 3.66
C VAL A 268 -20.34 22.52 5.17
N GLU A 269 -20.60 21.42 5.88
CA GLU A 269 -20.49 21.35 7.33
C GLU A 269 -19.26 20.53 7.69
N VAL A 270 -18.38 21.09 8.51
CA VAL A 270 -17.18 20.40 9.00
C VAL A 270 -17.38 20.07 10.47
N VAL A 271 -17.39 18.79 10.80
CA VAL A 271 -17.64 18.30 12.15
C VAL A 271 -16.39 17.62 12.69
N LYS A 272 -16.02 17.99 13.92
CA LYS A 272 -14.92 17.38 14.67
C LYS A 272 -15.50 16.74 15.93
N PRO A 273 -15.99 15.50 15.85
CA PRO A 273 -16.62 14.85 16.99
C PRO A 273 -15.61 14.61 18.11
N ALA A 274 -15.98 14.92 19.35
CA ALA A 274 -15.23 14.45 20.52
C ALA A 274 -15.46 12.94 20.65
N ARG A 275 -14.39 12.15 20.70
CA ARG A 275 -14.48 10.69 20.72
C ARG A 275 -13.72 10.10 21.91
N GLU A 276 -14.34 9.12 22.55
CA GLU A 276 -13.64 8.22 23.44
C GLU A 276 -12.71 7.29 22.64
N THR A 277 -11.62 6.85 23.27
CA THR A 277 -10.67 5.96 22.61
C THR A 277 -11.27 4.56 22.53
N ILE A 278 -11.74 4.16 21.35
CA ILE A 278 -12.26 2.80 21.12
C ILE A 278 -11.08 1.83 21.09
N ASP A 279 -11.14 0.76 21.90
CA ASP A 279 -10.19 -0.35 21.81
C ASP A 279 -10.49 -1.20 20.56
N ARG A 280 -9.78 -0.87 19.48
CA ARG A 280 -9.92 -1.53 18.17
C ARG A 280 -9.68 -3.03 18.23
N ARG A 281 -8.84 -3.52 19.14
CA ARG A 281 -8.57 -4.97 19.24
C ARG A 281 -9.80 -5.70 19.78
N GLN A 282 -10.50 -5.11 20.75
CA GLN A 282 -11.73 -5.68 21.26
C GLN A 282 -12.83 -5.68 20.20
N GLU A 283 -12.95 -4.60 19.42
CA GLU A 283 -13.94 -4.55 18.33
C GLU A 283 -13.63 -5.58 17.23
N ILE A 284 -12.36 -5.77 16.86
CA ILE A 284 -11.94 -6.82 15.92
C ILE A 284 -12.29 -8.21 16.46
N GLN A 285 -12.08 -8.46 17.76
CA GLN A 285 -12.41 -9.76 18.37
C GLN A 285 -13.91 -10.06 18.38
N LYS A 286 -14.77 -9.05 18.32
CA LYS A 286 -16.23 -9.20 18.20
C LYS A 286 -16.67 -9.46 16.76
N MET A 287 -15.77 -9.37 15.78
CA MET A 287 -16.13 -9.55 14.38
C MET A 287 -16.43 -11.02 14.10
N PRO A 288 -17.46 -11.29 13.27
CA PRO A 288 -17.86 -12.66 13.01
C PRO A 288 -16.90 -13.38 12.04
N TYR A 289 -16.04 -12.62 11.36
CA TYR A 289 -14.88 -13.10 10.62
C TYR A 289 -13.66 -12.23 10.96
N ILE A 290 -12.57 -12.89 11.35
CA ILE A 290 -11.26 -12.28 11.57
C ILE A 290 -10.32 -12.88 10.55
N PHE A 291 -9.70 -12.04 9.74
CA PHE A 291 -8.69 -12.47 8.80
C PHE A 291 -7.41 -12.84 9.57
N HIS A 292 -6.81 -13.96 9.22
CA HIS A 292 -5.49 -14.38 9.70
C HIS A 292 -4.56 -14.58 8.50
N ASP A 293 -3.40 -13.92 8.49
CA ASP A 293 -2.45 -14.10 7.38
C ASP A 293 -1.85 -15.52 7.46
N PRO A 294 -2.09 -16.40 6.46
CA PRO A 294 -1.51 -17.74 6.48
C PRO A 294 0.02 -17.71 6.39
N VAL A 295 0.60 -16.61 5.91
CA VAL A 295 2.04 -16.38 5.91
C VAL A 295 2.38 -15.57 7.15
N ARG A 296 2.89 -16.24 8.19
CA ARG A 296 3.38 -15.55 9.38
C ARG A 296 4.48 -14.57 8.98
N PHE A 297 4.20 -13.29 9.20
CA PHE A 297 5.19 -12.23 9.06
C PHE A 297 6.24 -12.44 10.14
N ASP A 298 7.41 -12.95 9.76
CA ASP A 298 8.55 -13.02 10.66
C ASP A 298 9.06 -11.58 10.81
N LYS A 299 8.63 -10.88 11.88
CA LYS A 299 8.95 -9.46 12.22
C LYS A 299 10.45 -9.26 12.52
N LYS A 300 11.34 -9.82 11.72
CA LYS A 300 12.79 -9.76 11.94
C LYS A 300 13.42 -8.51 11.34
N ILE A 301 12.65 -7.76 10.55
CA ILE A 301 12.98 -6.41 10.12
C ILE A 301 11.79 -5.53 10.46
N ASP A 302 12.01 -4.54 11.32
CA ASP A 302 11.00 -3.54 11.65
C ASP A 302 10.64 -2.75 10.38
N PRO A 303 9.39 -2.76 9.89
CA PRO A 303 8.96 -1.92 8.78
C PRO A 303 9.26 -0.44 9.00
N ARG A 304 9.33 0.02 10.27
CA ARG A 304 9.72 1.39 10.64
C ARG A 304 11.17 1.72 10.27
N LYS A 305 12.04 0.71 10.15
CA LYS A 305 13.46 0.84 9.77
C LYS A 305 13.69 0.73 8.27
N MET A 306 12.75 0.15 7.52
CA MET A 306 12.81 0.07 6.07
C MET A 306 11.74 0.95 5.43
N THR A 307 12.10 2.20 5.17
CA THR A 307 11.25 3.14 4.42
C THR A 307 11.21 2.74 2.94
N PHE A 308 10.22 1.94 2.58
CA PHE A 308 9.87 1.67 1.18
C PHE A 308 8.74 2.55 0.66
N GLY A 309 8.11 3.32 1.53
CA GLY A 309 7.37 4.53 1.16
C GLY A 309 8.33 5.69 0.96
N SER A 310 7.92 6.66 0.15
CA SER A 310 8.66 7.91 -0.04
C SER A 310 8.72 8.67 1.29
N LYS A 311 9.75 8.44 2.12
CA LYS A 311 10.19 9.48 3.06
C LYS A 311 10.82 10.57 2.21
N ILE A 312 10.13 11.70 2.17
CA ILE A 312 10.56 12.89 1.45
C ILE A 312 11.65 13.54 2.31
N GLU A 313 12.89 13.08 2.15
CA GLU A 313 13.99 14.03 2.25
C GLU A 313 14.06 14.74 0.90
N ALA A 314 14.02 16.07 0.95
CA ALA A 314 14.20 16.92 -0.21
C ALA A 314 15.63 16.75 -0.74
N ASN A 315 15.85 15.71 -1.54
CA ASN A 315 16.87 15.55 -2.59
C ASN A 315 17.15 14.06 -2.85
N GLY A 316 16.92 13.59 -4.08
CA GLY A 316 17.60 12.37 -4.54
C GLY A 316 16.85 11.52 -5.57
N ASN A 317 17.32 11.58 -6.80
CA ASN A 317 16.92 10.73 -7.92
C ASN A 317 17.05 9.23 -7.63
N GLY A 318 16.08 8.45 -8.13
CA GLY A 318 16.06 6.99 -8.07
C GLY A 318 17.22 6.35 -8.83
N LYS A 319 18.21 5.86 -8.08
CA LYS A 319 19.10 4.75 -8.41
C LYS A 319 19.29 3.95 -7.12
N GLY A 320 19.37 2.61 -7.21
CA GLY A 320 19.38 1.71 -6.06
C GLY A 320 20.24 2.23 -4.91
N GLN A 321 19.67 2.27 -3.71
CA GLN A 321 20.32 2.82 -2.52
C GLN A 321 21.63 2.08 -2.25
N TYR A 322 22.74 2.75 -2.49
CA TYR A 322 24.02 2.33 -1.95
C TYR A 322 23.97 2.45 -0.44
N LEU A 323 24.51 1.44 0.24
CA LEU A 323 24.61 1.40 1.70
C LEU A 323 26.05 1.75 2.10
N HIS A 324 26.23 2.11 3.36
CA HIS A 324 27.54 2.40 3.94
C HIS A 324 27.76 1.57 5.20
N LEU A 325 29.00 1.19 5.45
CA LEU A 325 29.36 0.50 6.68
C LEU A 325 29.17 1.44 7.88
N LYS A 326 28.37 1.03 8.86
CA LYS A 326 28.23 1.71 10.16
C LYS A 326 29.23 1.17 11.17
N ARG A 327 29.29 -0.17 11.33
CA ARG A 327 30.31 -0.85 12.13
C ARG A 327 30.51 -2.31 11.71
N VAL A 328 31.69 -2.85 11.96
CA VAL A 328 31.96 -4.29 11.85
C VAL A 328 31.67 -4.94 13.19
N ILE A 329 30.83 -5.98 13.21
CA ILE A 329 30.45 -6.68 14.44
C ILE A 329 31.32 -7.93 14.64
N ALA A 330 31.64 -8.63 13.56
CA ALA A 330 32.50 -9.81 13.53
C ALA A 330 33.16 -9.95 12.14
N PRO A 331 34.17 -10.82 11.95
CA PRO A 331 34.78 -11.06 10.64
C PRO A 331 33.81 -11.46 9.53
N ASN A 332 32.66 -12.03 9.89
CA ASN A 332 31.60 -12.40 8.95
C ASN A 332 30.33 -11.58 9.13
N MET A 333 30.32 -10.52 9.95
CA MET A 333 29.09 -9.79 10.30
C MET A 333 29.31 -8.30 10.45
N MET A 334 28.42 -7.49 9.89
CA MET A 334 28.51 -6.03 9.96
C MET A 334 27.14 -5.36 9.98
N GLU A 335 27.11 -4.13 10.49
CA GLU A 335 25.95 -3.25 10.49
C GLU A 335 26.14 -2.15 9.46
N LEU A 336 25.09 -1.91 8.68
CA LEU A 336 25.06 -0.85 7.67
C LEU A 336 24.33 0.39 8.20
N ASN A 337 24.44 1.51 7.47
CA ASN A 337 23.87 2.80 7.84
C ASN A 337 22.33 2.82 7.97
N ASN A 338 21.64 1.81 7.44
CA ASN A 338 20.20 1.60 7.62
C ASN A 338 19.88 0.64 8.79
N ASP A 339 20.81 0.47 9.73
CA ASP A 339 20.72 -0.43 10.90
C ASP A 339 20.55 -1.92 10.57
N MET A 340 20.77 -2.29 9.31
CA MET A 340 20.68 -3.68 8.87
C MET A 340 21.96 -4.43 9.23
N ILE A 341 21.81 -5.55 9.93
CA ILE A 341 22.90 -6.48 10.24
C ILE A 341 22.95 -7.56 9.17
N VAL A 342 24.10 -7.70 8.53
CA VAL A 342 24.35 -8.68 7.46
C VAL A 342 25.44 -9.66 7.86
N ARG A 343 25.21 -10.94 7.55
CA ARG A 343 26.20 -12.01 7.61
C ARG A 343 26.73 -12.29 6.20
N LEU A 344 28.04 -12.30 6.04
CA LEU A 344 28.71 -12.56 4.77
C LEU A 344 28.69 -14.06 4.45
N ILE A 345 28.13 -14.42 3.30
CA ILE A 345 28.08 -15.81 2.81
C ILE A 345 29.50 -16.33 2.53
N GLY A 346 29.77 -17.55 2.98
CA GLY A 346 31.03 -18.26 2.77
C GLY A 346 32.20 -17.77 3.63
N ILE A 347 31.97 -16.91 4.63
CA ILE A 347 33.01 -16.35 5.50
C ILE A 347 32.83 -16.86 6.93
N GLY A 348 33.84 -17.58 7.41
CA GLY A 348 33.95 -18.09 8.77
C GLY A 348 35.07 -17.40 9.55
N THR A 349 34.95 -17.39 10.87
CA THR A 349 35.97 -16.84 11.77
C THR A 349 37.15 -17.79 11.91
N LYS A 350 38.38 -17.27 11.79
CA LYS A 350 39.62 -18.02 12.04
C LYS A 350 40.19 -17.62 13.40
N ALA A 351 40.39 -18.60 14.27
CA ALA A 351 40.80 -18.36 15.65
C ALA A 351 42.11 -17.55 15.72
N GLY A 352 42.09 -16.47 16.51
CA GLY A 352 43.25 -15.60 16.75
C GLY A 352 43.47 -14.52 15.68
N LYS A 353 42.67 -14.51 14.61
CA LYS A 353 42.75 -13.50 13.52
C LYS A 353 41.54 -12.57 13.47
N GLU A 354 40.61 -12.68 14.42
CA GLU A 354 39.38 -11.90 14.40
C GLU A 354 39.62 -10.37 14.40
N PRO A 355 40.52 -9.81 15.24
CA PRO A 355 40.78 -8.37 15.24
C PRO A 355 41.34 -7.87 13.90
N GLU A 356 42.22 -8.66 13.28
CA GLU A 356 42.85 -8.34 11.99
C GLU A 356 41.82 -8.36 10.86
N ALA A 357 40.94 -9.37 10.84
CA ALA A 357 39.87 -9.48 9.84
C ALA A 357 38.84 -8.34 9.97
N MET A 358 38.49 -7.97 11.21
CA MET A 358 37.57 -6.86 11.46
C MET A 358 38.18 -5.52 11.06
N LYS A 359 39.47 -5.31 11.36
CA LYS A 359 40.22 -4.13 10.91
C LYS A 359 40.30 -4.06 9.38
N TRP A 360 40.59 -5.18 8.72
CA TRP A 360 40.64 -5.26 7.25
C TRP A 360 39.29 -4.86 6.64
N LEU A 361 38.18 -5.36 7.18
CA LEU A 361 36.83 -5.01 6.73
C LEU A 361 36.54 -3.53 6.92
N TRP A 362 36.89 -2.98 8.08
CA TRP A 362 36.73 -1.56 8.36
C TRP A 362 37.54 -0.70 7.38
N ASP A 363 38.83 -0.99 7.21
CA ASP A 363 39.71 -0.22 6.33
C ASP A 363 39.28 -0.31 4.86
N LYS A 364 38.76 -1.46 4.42
CA LYS A 364 38.30 -1.66 3.05
C LYS A 364 36.96 -0.99 2.74
N LEU A 365 36.08 -0.87 3.74
CA LEU A 365 34.68 -0.46 3.55
C LEU A 365 34.37 0.94 4.08
N LYS A 366 35.16 1.49 5.00
CA LYS A 366 34.93 2.82 5.57
C LYS A 366 34.95 3.87 4.46
N GLY A 367 33.89 4.69 4.40
CA GLY A 367 33.73 5.73 3.38
C GLY A 367 33.40 5.21 1.98
N GLN A 368 33.27 3.90 1.79
CA GLN A 368 32.89 3.31 0.50
C GLN A 368 31.38 3.11 0.40
N SER A 369 30.88 3.13 -0.84
CA SER A 369 29.50 2.77 -1.17
C SER A 369 29.42 1.27 -1.48
N VAL A 370 28.52 0.56 -0.80
CA VAL A 370 28.32 -0.89 -0.99
C VAL A 370 26.91 -1.22 -1.48
N TYR A 371 26.76 -2.38 -2.09
CA TYR A 371 25.46 -2.99 -2.38
C TYR A 371 25.52 -4.50 -2.09
N LEU A 372 24.35 -5.11 -1.89
CA LEU A 372 24.21 -6.51 -1.51
C LEU A 372 23.62 -7.33 -2.67
N LYS A 373 24.11 -8.56 -2.82
CA LYS A 373 23.43 -9.62 -3.57
C LYS A 373 23.11 -10.77 -2.63
N PHE A 374 22.05 -11.50 -2.94
CA PHE A 374 21.56 -12.59 -2.11
C PHE A 374 21.68 -13.91 -2.86
N ASP A 375 21.85 -15.01 -2.12
CA ASP A 375 21.72 -16.35 -2.66
C ASP A 375 20.29 -16.87 -2.54
N GLN A 376 20.05 -18.16 -2.84
CA GLN A 376 18.76 -18.80 -2.64
C GLN A 376 18.32 -18.75 -1.16
N ALA A 377 19.24 -19.05 -0.23
CA ALA A 377 19.04 -18.85 1.19
C ALA A 377 19.33 -17.38 1.55
N LYS A 378 18.32 -16.67 2.05
CA LYS A 378 18.44 -15.26 2.46
C LYS A 378 18.74 -15.08 3.94
N TYR A 379 18.45 -16.07 4.76
CA TYR A 379 18.63 -16.00 6.21
C TYR A 379 19.25 -17.30 6.71
N ASP A 380 20.08 -17.22 7.75
CA ASP A 380 20.57 -18.40 8.48
C ASP A 380 19.55 -18.86 9.55
N GLU A 381 19.85 -19.97 10.24
CA GLU A 381 18.99 -20.53 11.30
C GLU A 381 18.75 -19.54 12.46
N ASN A 382 19.70 -18.65 12.70
CA ASN A 382 19.62 -17.56 13.68
C ASN A 382 18.98 -16.29 13.09
N SER A 383 18.46 -16.39 11.87
CA SER A 383 17.73 -15.38 11.11
C SER A 383 18.50 -14.11 10.77
N ARG A 384 19.81 -14.24 10.60
CA ARG A 384 20.70 -13.17 10.14
C ARG A 384 20.67 -13.12 8.62
N LEU A 385 20.62 -11.92 8.05
CA LEU A 385 20.56 -11.71 6.61
C LEU A 385 21.86 -12.15 5.93
N LEU A 386 21.79 -13.20 5.12
CA LEU A 386 22.90 -13.76 4.36
C LEU A 386 23.11 -12.97 3.08
N SER A 387 24.33 -12.46 2.85
CA SER A 387 24.61 -11.69 1.64
C SER A 387 26.04 -11.84 1.09
N TYR A 388 26.15 -11.58 -0.21
CA TYR A 388 27.37 -11.25 -0.91
C TYR A 388 27.51 -9.73 -0.98
N LEU A 389 28.62 -9.20 -0.48
CA LEU A 389 28.88 -7.77 -0.39
C LEU A 389 29.74 -7.31 -1.57
N TYR A 390 29.31 -6.21 -2.20
CA TYR A 390 30.04 -5.59 -3.30
C TYR A 390 30.26 -4.10 -3.05
N LEU A 391 31.42 -3.59 -3.47
CA LEU A 391 31.63 -2.15 -3.62
C LEU A 391 30.92 -1.64 -4.88
N LYS A 392 30.66 -0.33 -4.94
CA LYS A 392 30.11 0.37 -6.12
C LYS A 392 30.87 0.07 -7.43
N ASN A 393 32.17 -0.18 -7.36
CA ASN A 393 32.99 -0.57 -8.51
C ASN A 393 32.95 -2.10 -8.83
N ASN A 394 31.97 -2.83 -8.28
CA ASN A 394 31.79 -4.28 -8.42
C ASN A 394 32.86 -5.18 -7.78
N THR A 395 33.71 -4.64 -6.90
CA THR A 395 34.66 -5.47 -6.12
C THR A 395 33.88 -6.41 -5.19
N PHE A 396 34.13 -7.72 -5.28
CA PHE A 396 33.44 -8.73 -4.49
C PHE A 396 34.14 -8.95 -3.13
N ILE A 397 33.60 -8.35 -2.07
CA ILE A 397 34.29 -8.27 -0.78
C ILE A 397 34.45 -9.63 -0.10
N ASN A 398 33.44 -10.50 -0.13
CA ASN A 398 33.56 -11.84 0.49
C ASN A 398 34.79 -12.59 -0.07
N LEU A 399 34.98 -12.52 -1.39
CA LEU A 399 36.11 -13.16 -2.06
C LEU A 399 37.46 -12.57 -1.65
N HIS A 400 37.56 -11.24 -1.59
CA HIS A 400 38.79 -10.55 -1.21
C HIS A 400 39.13 -10.78 0.27
N LEU A 401 38.12 -10.86 1.13
CA LEU A 401 38.33 -11.19 2.53
C LEU A 401 38.85 -12.62 2.68
N LEU A 402 38.30 -13.58 1.92
CA LEU A 402 38.79 -14.96 1.94
C LEU A 402 40.27 -15.06 1.49
N ARG A 403 40.65 -14.32 0.44
CA ARG A 403 42.05 -14.19 -0.05
C ARG A 403 43.02 -13.53 0.93
N SER A 404 42.53 -12.83 1.94
CA SER A 404 43.41 -12.21 2.93
C SER A 404 44.02 -13.22 3.91
N ASN A 405 43.53 -14.47 3.91
CA ASN A 405 43.91 -15.52 4.86
C ASN A 405 43.69 -15.13 6.36
N LEU A 406 42.84 -14.12 6.59
CA LEU A 406 42.39 -13.65 7.91
C LEU A 406 41.11 -14.37 8.37
N VAL A 407 40.40 -15.02 7.43
CA VAL A 407 39.16 -15.75 7.66
C VAL A 407 39.28 -17.17 7.12
N GLN A 408 38.30 -18.02 7.39
CA GLN A 408 38.20 -19.36 6.82
C GLN A 408 36.92 -19.51 5.98
N LEU A 409 36.86 -20.56 5.16
CA LEU A 409 35.64 -20.88 4.42
C LEU A 409 34.58 -21.40 5.40
N ASP A 410 33.43 -20.74 5.42
CA ASP A 410 32.25 -21.24 6.13
C ASP A 410 31.42 -22.11 5.17
N GLU A 411 31.40 -23.42 5.43
CA GLU A 411 30.64 -24.41 4.65
C GLU A 411 29.37 -24.89 5.39
N THR A 412 28.94 -24.19 6.45
CA THR A 412 27.79 -24.61 7.27
C THR A 412 26.45 -24.63 6.53
N PHE A 413 26.35 -24.00 5.35
CA PHE A 413 25.16 -24.03 4.49
C PHE A 413 25.55 -23.98 3.01
N PRO A 414 24.72 -24.51 2.09
CA PRO A 414 25.01 -24.48 0.66
C PRO A 414 24.85 -23.08 0.06
N PHE A 415 25.76 -22.69 -0.83
CA PHE A 415 25.73 -21.42 -1.54
C PHE A 415 26.37 -21.51 -2.94
N ARG A 416 25.93 -20.64 -3.86
CA ARG A 416 26.25 -20.65 -5.30
C ARG A 416 27.73 -20.49 -5.62
N HIS A 417 28.47 -19.70 -4.84
CA HIS A 417 29.87 -19.39 -5.10
C HIS A 417 30.86 -20.37 -4.44
N HIS A 418 30.39 -21.51 -3.94
CA HIS A 418 31.17 -22.49 -3.19
C HIS A 418 32.43 -22.99 -3.93
N ASP A 419 32.29 -23.49 -5.16
CA ASP A 419 33.43 -23.95 -5.97
C ASP A 419 34.45 -22.84 -6.24
N LYS A 420 33.96 -21.61 -6.47
CA LYS A 420 34.81 -20.43 -6.70
C LYS A 420 35.62 -20.07 -5.45
N PHE A 421 35.03 -20.22 -4.25
CA PHE A 421 35.73 -19.96 -2.99
C PHE A 421 36.77 -21.06 -2.72
N LYS A 422 36.44 -22.33 -3.00
CA LYS A 422 37.39 -23.45 -2.88
C LYS A 422 38.57 -23.35 -3.84
N ALA A 423 38.35 -22.95 -5.09
CA ALA A 423 39.42 -22.81 -6.08
C ALA A 423 40.50 -21.82 -5.62
N ILE A 424 40.09 -20.69 -5.04
CA ILE A 424 41.00 -19.65 -4.56
C ILE A 424 41.85 -20.13 -3.38
N LEU A 425 41.26 -20.88 -2.45
CA LEU A 425 42.01 -21.47 -1.35
C LEU A 425 43.01 -22.54 -1.82
N ARG A 426 42.76 -23.19 -2.97
CA ARG A 426 43.70 -24.16 -3.57
C ARG A 426 44.85 -23.48 -4.32
N GLU A 427 44.64 -22.29 -4.89
CA GLU A 427 45.68 -21.51 -5.56
C GLU A 427 46.74 -20.98 -4.57
N GLU A 428 46.39 -20.74 -3.31
CA GLU A 428 47.33 -20.34 -2.24
C GLU A 428 48.13 -21.51 -1.62
N ILE A 429 47.81 -22.77 -1.95
CA ILE A 429 48.49 -23.98 -1.43
C ILE A 429 49.52 -24.55 -2.44
N ARG A 430 49.66 -23.95 -3.63
CA ARG A 430 50.79 -24.27 -4.51
C ARG A 430 52.03 -23.53 -3.98
N PRO A 431 53.12 -24.25 -3.63
CA PRO A 431 54.32 -23.67 -3.05
C PRO A 431 54.99 -22.63 -3.96
#